data_AF-X1G976-F1
#
_entry.id   AF-X1G976-F1
#
_cell.length_a   1.000
_cell.length_b   1.000
_cell.length_c   1.000
_cell.angle_alpha   90.00
_cell.angle_beta   90.00
_cell.angle_gamma   90.00
#
_symmetry.space_group_name_H-M   'P 1'
#
loop_
_entity.id
_entity.type
_entity.pdbx_description
1 polymer ?
#
loop_
_entity_poly.entity_id
_entity_poly.type
_entity_poly.pdbx_seq_one_letter_code
_entity_poly.pdbx_strand_id
1 'polypeptide(L)'
;MALARAEARCGVIPREAADEIAARTDVTSLDFDLLRQETDIVGYPILPLVHQMVKQCGEAGRYVHWGATTQDIMDTAVVLQLRA
;
A
#
# COMPACT_ATOMS: atom_id res chain seq x y z
N MET A 1 -3.69 4.16 -1.30
CA MET A 1 -3.59 5.29 -2.26
C MET A 1 -3.58 6.66 -1.59
N ALA A 2 -4.31 6.84 -0.49
CA ALA A 2 -4.39 8.13 0.21
C ALA A 2 -3.02 8.68 0.65
N LEU A 3 -2.11 7.81 1.12
CA LEU A 3 -0.74 8.16 1.52
C LEU A 3 0.04 8.85 0.38
N ALA A 4 0.28 8.15 -0.73
CA ALA A 4 0.99 8.70 -1.90
C ALA A 4 0.38 10.03 -2.40
N ARG A 5 -0.95 10.14 -2.43
CA ARG A 5 -1.64 11.39 -2.79
C ARG A 5 -1.36 12.51 -1.79
N ALA A 6 -1.28 12.22 -0.51
CA ALA A 6 -0.94 13.22 0.51
C ALA A 6 0.53 13.64 0.41
N GLU A 7 1.44 12.68 0.24
CA GLU A 7 2.87 12.92 0.05
C GLU A 7 3.16 13.78 -1.18
N ALA A 8 2.51 13.52 -2.31
CA ALA A 8 2.64 14.34 -3.51
C ALA A 8 2.15 15.78 -3.31
N ARG A 9 1.03 15.98 -2.57
CA ARG A 9 0.56 17.34 -2.23
C ARG A 9 1.56 18.09 -1.36
N CYS A 10 2.33 17.38 -0.55
CA CYS A 10 3.37 17.94 0.30
C CYS A 10 4.75 18.01 -0.38
N GLY A 11 4.89 17.56 -1.63
CA GLY A 11 6.16 17.54 -2.36
C GLY A 11 7.17 16.48 -1.89
N VAL A 12 6.73 15.46 -1.15
CA VAL A 12 7.60 14.39 -0.62
C VAL A 12 7.94 13.36 -1.69
N ILE A 13 6.99 13.05 -2.58
CA ILE A 13 7.18 12.17 -3.73
C ILE A 13 6.75 12.89 -5.02
N PRO A 14 7.25 12.48 -6.21
CA PRO A 14 6.78 13.04 -7.48
C PRO A 14 5.27 12.85 -7.66
N ARG A 15 4.62 13.85 -8.28
CA ARG A 15 3.17 13.81 -8.50
C ARG A 15 2.78 12.67 -9.43
N GLU A 16 3.59 12.44 -10.46
CA GLU A 16 3.43 11.38 -11.44
C GLU A 16 3.47 10.00 -10.77
N ALA A 17 4.32 9.82 -9.76
CA ALA A 17 4.38 8.56 -9.01
C ALA A 17 3.09 8.32 -8.22
N ALA A 18 2.53 9.36 -7.58
CA ALA A 18 1.26 9.24 -6.87
C ALA A 18 0.07 8.97 -7.81
N ASP A 19 0.07 9.60 -8.98
CA ASP A 19 -0.94 9.40 -10.01
C ASP A 19 -0.87 7.96 -10.56
N GLU A 20 0.34 7.46 -10.84
CA GLU A 20 0.57 6.08 -11.31
C GLU A 20 0.16 5.04 -10.27
N ILE A 21 0.54 5.23 -9.00
CA ILE A 21 0.14 4.36 -7.90
C ILE A 21 -1.39 4.28 -7.81
N ALA A 22 -2.07 5.42 -7.91
CA ALA A 22 -3.52 5.48 -7.82
C ALA A 22 -4.23 4.86 -9.04
N ALA A 23 -3.60 4.91 -10.23
CA ALA A 23 -4.16 4.35 -11.45
C ALA A 23 -3.95 2.83 -11.56
N ARG A 24 -2.82 2.32 -11.04
CA ARG A 24 -2.44 0.92 -11.21
C ARG A 24 -2.79 0.00 -10.06
N THR A 25 -2.96 0.54 -8.86
CA THR A 25 -3.28 -0.31 -7.72
C THR A 25 -4.73 -0.78 -7.82
N ASP A 26 -4.90 -2.08 -8.05
CA ASP A 26 -6.19 -2.75 -8.12
C ASP A 26 -6.27 -3.86 -7.07
N VAL A 27 -7.17 -3.67 -6.10
CA VAL A 27 -7.40 -4.62 -5.01
C VAL A 27 -7.97 -5.95 -5.54
N THR A 28 -8.69 -5.93 -6.66
CA THR A 28 -9.25 -7.15 -7.26
C THR A 28 -8.19 -8.04 -7.92
N SER A 29 -7.00 -7.49 -8.16
CA SER A 29 -5.85 -8.22 -8.72
C SER A 29 -4.93 -8.82 -7.65
N LEU A 30 -5.28 -8.69 -6.36
CA LEU A 30 -4.53 -9.31 -5.27
C LEU A 30 -4.73 -10.83 -5.26
N ASP A 31 -3.62 -11.55 -5.14
CA ASP A 31 -3.62 -12.98 -4.85
C ASP A 31 -3.79 -13.16 -3.34
N PHE A 32 -5.02 -13.45 -2.91
CA PHE A 32 -5.38 -13.63 -1.50
C PHE A 32 -4.79 -14.91 -0.89
N ASP A 33 -4.54 -15.94 -1.69
CA ASP A 33 -3.92 -17.18 -1.21
C ASP A 33 -2.43 -16.94 -0.93
N LEU A 34 -1.74 -16.26 -1.84
CA LEU A 34 -0.36 -15.82 -1.63
C LEU A 34 -0.26 -14.85 -0.44
N LEU A 35 -1.16 -13.88 -0.36
CA LEU A 35 -1.24 -12.92 0.74
C LEU A 35 -1.35 -13.66 2.08
N ARG A 36 -2.25 -14.64 2.18
CA ARG A 36 -2.41 -15.47 3.37
C ARG A 36 -1.14 -16.23 3.71
N GLN A 37 -0.57 -16.95 2.75
CA GLN A 37 0.62 -17.76 2.95
C GLN A 37 1.80 -16.92 3.46
N GLU A 38 2.07 -15.78 2.83
CA GLU A 38 3.17 -14.91 3.24
C GLU A 38 2.88 -14.22 4.59
N THR A 39 1.61 -13.91 4.88
CA THR A 39 1.21 -13.38 6.19
C THR A 39 1.48 -14.39 7.30
N ASP A 40 1.18 -15.67 7.10
CA ASP A 40 1.43 -16.73 8.08
C ASP A 40 2.93 -16.90 8.37
N ILE A 41 3.80 -16.60 7.39
CA ILE A 41 5.26 -16.66 7.53
C ILE A 41 5.81 -15.45 8.30
N VAL A 42 5.35 -14.24 7.95
CA VAL A 42 5.93 -12.97 8.46
C VAL A 42 5.23 -12.47 9.72
N GLY A 43 3.99 -12.91 9.97
CA GLY A 43 3.19 -12.58 11.16
C GLY A 43 2.33 -11.32 11.03
N TYR A 44 2.33 -10.65 9.88
CA TYR A 44 1.48 -9.48 9.60
C TYR A 44 1.25 -9.29 8.09
N PRO A 45 0.10 -8.74 7.66
CA PRO A 45 -0.30 -8.73 6.26
C PRO A 45 0.31 -7.60 5.43
N ILE A 46 0.94 -6.61 6.07
CA ILE A 46 1.37 -5.38 5.38
C ILE A 46 2.51 -5.64 4.40
N LEU A 47 3.56 -6.39 4.79
CA LEU A 47 4.69 -6.66 3.90
C LEU A 47 4.24 -7.43 2.63
N PRO A 48 3.49 -8.55 2.74
CA PRO A 48 2.93 -9.25 1.58
C PRO A 48 2.06 -8.36 0.68
N LEU A 49 1.18 -7.55 1.28
CA LEU A 49 0.32 -6.62 0.54
C LEU A 49 1.15 -5.60 -0.25
N VAL A 50 2.16 -5.00 0.39
CA VAL A 50 3.05 -4.03 -0.26
C VAL A 50 3.80 -4.70 -1.42
N HIS A 51 4.31 -5.92 -1.25
CA HIS A 51 4.99 -6.63 -2.35
C HIS A 51 4.10 -6.81 -3.58
N GLN A 52 2.84 -7.19 -3.38
CA GLN A 52 1.91 -7.36 -4.51
C GLN A 52 1.58 -6.00 -5.16
N MET A 53 1.34 -4.95 -4.37
CA MET A 53 1.07 -3.60 -4.88
C MET A 53 2.27 -2.99 -5.62
N VAL A 54 3.50 -3.22 -5.14
CA VAL A 54 4.73 -2.77 -5.82
C VAL A 54 4.83 -3.37 -7.22
N LYS A 55 4.51 -4.66 -7.37
CA LYS A 55 4.52 -5.35 -8.68
C LYS A 55 3.53 -4.71 -9.66
N GLN A 56 2.38 -4.24 -9.19
CA GLN A 56 1.39 -3.56 -10.04
C GLN A 56 1.89 -2.20 -10.53
N CYS A 57 2.64 -1.48 -9.69
CA CYS A 57 2.99 -0.07 -9.89
C CYS A 57 4.32 0.18 -10.63
N GLY A 58 5.07 -0.86 -11.00
CA GLY A 58 6.37 -0.71 -11.66
C GLY A 58 7.33 0.19 -10.87
N GLU A 59 7.99 1.14 -11.54
CA GLU A 59 8.92 2.08 -10.90
C GLU A 59 8.28 2.91 -9.78
N ALA A 60 7.00 3.29 -9.93
CA ALA A 60 6.28 4.03 -8.89
C ALA A 60 6.06 3.18 -7.62
N GLY A 61 6.17 1.86 -7.73
CA GLY A 61 6.06 0.91 -6.62
C GLY A 61 6.94 1.27 -5.42
N ARG A 62 8.14 1.82 -5.65
CA ARG A 62 9.05 2.26 -4.57
C ARG A 62 8.44 3.27 -3.60
N TYR A 63 7.35 3.95 -3.98
CA TYR A 63 6.68 4.95 -3.15
C TYR A 63 5.39 4.44 -2.47
N VAL A 64 4.95 3.20 -2.74
CA VAL A 64 3.66 2.67 -2.25
C VAL A 64 3.53 2.71 -0.72
N HIS A 65 4.64 2.49 -0.01
CA HIS A 65 4.72 2.47 1.45
C HIS A 65 5.77 3.45 1.99
N TRP A 66 6.11 4.49 1.21
CA TRP A 66 7.19 5.41 1.55
C TRP A 66 6.94 6.09 2.90
N GLY A 67 7.94 6.06 3.78
CA GLY A 67 7.88 6.71 5.09
C GLY A 67 6.87 6.15 6.09
N ALA A 68 6.08 5.15 5.73
CA ALA A 68 5.11 4.51 6.62
C ALA A 68 5.67 3.23 7.24
N THR A 69 5.12 2.86 8.39
CA THR A 69 5.38 1.61 9.10
C THR A 69 4.19 0.67 8.98
N THR A 70 4.40 -0.62 9.32
CA THR A 70 3.32 -1.62 9.43
C THR A 70 2.18 -1.12 10.33
N GLN A 71 2.52 -0.49 11.47
CA GLN A 71 1.56 0.01 12.46
C GLN A 71 0.71 1.16 11.91
N ASP A 72 1.30 2.10 11.17
CA ASP A 72 0.55 3.22 10.58
C ASP A 72 -0.62 2.73 9.71
N ILE A 73 -0.38 1.67 8.92
CA ILE A 73 -1.40 1.10 8.03
C ILE A 73 -2.44 0.30 8.82
N MET A 74 -1.98 -0.57 9.73
CA MET A 74 -2.87 -1.42 10.53
C MET A 74 -3.81 -0.58 11.40
N ASP A 75 -3.27 0.39 12.15
CA ASP A 75 -4.06 1.22 13.07
C ASP A 75 -5.03 2.12 12.30
N THR A 76 -4.60 2.68 11.16
CA THR A 76 -5.50 3.44 10.28
C THR A 76 -6.65 2.57 9.77
N ALA A 77 -6.37 1.33 9.36
CA ALA A 77 -7.40 0.41 8.89
C ALA A 77 -8.41 0.07 10.01
N VAL A 78 -7.93 -0.21 11.23
CA VAL A 78 -8.79 -0.46 12.40
C VAL A 78 -9.70 0.74 12.67
N VAL A 79 -9.16 1.97 12.68
CA VAL A 79 -9.95 3.19 12.88
C VAL A 79 -11.02 3.36 11.80
N LEU A 80 -10.68 3.08 10.53
CA LEU A 80 -11.65 3.15 9.43
C LEU A 80 -12.76 2.11 9.57
N GLN A 81 -12.44 0.88 9.98
CA GLN A 81 -13.43 -0.17 10.24
C GLN A 81 -14.37 0.17 11.41
N LEU A 82 -13.86 0.80 12.47
CA LEU A 82 -14.68 1.22 13.61
C LEU A 82 -15.62 2.39 13.31
N ARG A 83 -15.36 3.14 12.23
CA ARG A 83 -16.18 4.30 11.82
C ARG A 83 -17.25 3.94 10.77
N ALA A 84 -17.18 2.73 10.20
CA ALA A 84 -18.07 2.25 9.15
C ALA A 84 -19.41 1.75 9.67
#